data_AF-A0A1B2DMV8-F1
#
_entry.id   AF-A0A1B2DMV8-F1
#
_cell.length_a   1.000
_cell.length_b   1.000
_cell.length_c   1.000
_cell.angle_alpha   90.00
_cell.angle_beta   90.00
_cell.angle_gamma   90.00
#
_symmetry.space_group_name_H-M   'P 1'
#
loop_
_entity.id
_entity.type
_entity.pdbx_description
1 polymer ?
#
loop_
_entity_poly.entity_id
_entity_poly.type
_entity_poly.pdbx_seq_one_letter_code
_entity_poly.pdbx_strand_id
1 'polypeptide(L)'
;MWERALIATLLFGGMLLYDSLTLRGKMKGPAVWLYSLITAACLYMSIDYVLNKDWFDYFDVVEQILGGPAKQISSMLGVKG
;
A
#
# COMPACT_ATOMS: atom_id res chain seq x y z
N MET A 1 -10.09 -9.78 16.22
CA MET A 1 -9.46 -8.44 16.26
C MET A 1 -8.00 -8.52 16.69
N TRP A 2 -7.69 -9.15 17.83
CA TRP A 2 -6.31 -9.29 18.33
C TRP A 2 -5.40 -10.11 17.41
N GLU A 3 -5.85 -11.24 16.84
CA GLU A 3 -5.02 -12.01 15.91
C GLU A 3 -4.67 -11.22 14.65
N ARG A 4 -5.63 -10.46 14.10
CA ARG A 4 -5.40 -9.59 12.93
C ARG A 4 -4.38 -8.49 13.24
N ALA A 5 -4.50 -7.85 14.41
CA ALA A 5 -3.54 -6.84 14.85
C ALA A 5 -2.14 -7.45 15.00
N LEU A 6 -2.04 -8.66 15.57
CA LEU A 6 -0.78 -9.37 15.77
C LEU A 6 -0.12 -9.72 14.43
N ILE A 7 -0.90 -10.22 13.45
CA ILE A 7 -0.43 -10.50 12.09
C ILE A 7 0.06 -9.21 11.40
N ALA A 8 -0.71 -8.13 11.49
CA ALA A 8 -0.34 -6.84 10.92
C ALA A 8 0.95 -6.29 11.54
N THR A 9 1.10 -6.35 12.87
CA THR A 9 2.31 -5.93 13.57
C THR A 9 3.51 -6.80 13.22
N LEU A 10 3.36 -8.12 13.07
CA LEU A 10 4.45 -9.02 12.67
C LEU A 10 4.93 -8.72 11.24
N LEU A 11 3.99 -8.55 10.30
CA LEU A 11 4.31 -8.29 8.90
C LEU A 11 4.93 -6.90 8.70
N PHE A 12 4.26 -5.83 9.18
CA PHE A 12 4.79 -4.47 9.06
C PHE A 12 6.03 -4.25 9.91
N GLY A 13 6.05 -4.79 11.13
CA GLY A 13 7.20 -4.68 12.02
C GLY A 13 8.41 -5.39 11.42
N GLY A 14 8.24 -6.61 10.89
CA GLY A 14 9.29 -7.35 10.22
C GLY A 14 9.82 -6.65 8.95
N MET A 15 8.91 -6.19 8.10
CA MET A 15 9.25 -5.41 6.90
C MET A 15 10.03 -4.14 7.27
N LEU A 16 9.51 -3.32 8.18
CA LEU A 16 10.15 -2.06 8.58
C LEU A 16 11.50 -2.26 9.24
N LEU A 17 11.66 -3.30 10.07
CA LEU A 17 12.94 -3.66 10.66
C LEU A 17 13.95 -4.07 9.58
N TYR A 18 13.55 -4.96 8.67
CA TYR A 18 14.40 -5.41 7.58
C TYR A 18 14.83 -4.27 6.66
N ASP A 19 13.87 -3.42 6.28
CA ASP A 19 14.09 -2.26 5.43
C ASP A 19 14.97 -1.24 6.13
N SER A 20 14.74 -0.97 7.42
CA SER A 20 15.56 -0.05 8.20
C SER A 20 17.01 -0.51 8.33
N LEU A 21 17.27 -1.82 8.34
CA LEU A 21 18.63 -2.37 8.35
C LEU A 21 19.26 -2.37 6.96
N THR A 22 18.48 -2.66 5.92
CA THR A 22 18.98 -2.88 4.56
C THR A 22 19.15 -1.60 3.77
N LEU A 23 18.22 -0.64 3.94
CA LEU A 23 18.16 0.63 3.22
C LEU A 23 18.86 1.78 3.96
N ARG A 24 19.35 1.53 5.20
CA ARG A 24 20.06 2.52 6.01
C ARG A 24 21.22 3.14 5.24
N GLY A 25 21.13 4.43 4.97
CA GLY A 25 22.17 5.18 4.24
C GLY A 25 22.25 4.93 2.73
N LYS A 26 21.41 4.05 2.17
CA LYS A 26 21.37 3.76 0.72
C LYS A 26 20.36 4.63 -0.03
N MET A 27 19.34 5.14 0.65
CA MET A 27 18.31 6.00 0.05
C MET A 27 18.63 7.48 0.25
N LYS A 28 18.47 8.30 -0.79
CA LYS A 28 18.66 9.76 -0.75
C LYS A 28 17.52 10.51 -1.43
N GLY A 29 17.15 11.66 -0.86
CA GLY A 29 16.25 12.65 -1.45
C GLY A 29 14.82 12.14 -1.68
N PRO A 30 14.27 12.24 -2.92
CA PRO A 30 12.87 11.99 -3.22
C PRO A 30 12.45 10.52 -3.03
N ALA A 31 13.39 9.57 -3.11
CA ALA A 31 13.11 8.15 -2.91
C ALA A 31 12.66 7.84 -1.46
N VAL A 32 13.23 8.55 -0.47
CA VAL A 32 12.82 8.42 0.93
C VAL A 32 11.40 8.93 1.11
N TRP A 33 11.06 10.04 0.44
CA TRP A 33 9.73 10.64 0.52
C TRP A 33 8.67 9.74 -0.11
N LEU A 34 8.94 9.19 -1.29
CA LEU A 34 8.05 8.26 -1.98
C LEU A 34 7.87 6.96 -1.17
N TYR A 35 8.95 6.39 -0.63
CA TYR A 35 8.89 5.22 0.22
C TYR A 35 8.05 5.46 1.49
N SER A 36 8.25 6.61 2.16
CA SER A 36 7.44 6.98 3.32
C SER A 36 5.97 7.13 2.97
N LEU A 37 5.63 7.71 1.81
CA LEU A 37 4.25 7.86 1.36
C LEU A 37 3.59 6.50 1.08
N ILE A 38 4.29 5.61 0.37
CA ILE A 38 3.80 4.25 0.09
C ILE A 38 3.62 3.48 1.40
N THR A 39 4.60 3.55 2.30
CA THR A 39 4.55 2.89 3.61
C THR A 39 3.37 3.38 4.45
N ALA A 40 3.10 4.69 4.43
CA ALA A 40 1.97 5.29 5.12
C ALA A 40 0.62 4.82 4.54
N ALA A 41 0.50 4.73 3.22
CA ALA A 41 -0.70 4.18 2.56
C ALA A 41 -0.92 2.69 2.92
N CYS A 42 0.15 1.90 2.93
CA CYS A 42 0.11 0.51 3.35
C CYS A 42 -0.31 0.36 4.82
N LEU A 43 0.22 1.21 5.72
CA LEU A 43 -0.17 1.22 7.13
C LEU A 43 -1.65 1.58 7.30
N TYR A 44 -2.17 2.54 6.54
CA TYR A 44 -3.59 2.89 6.55
C TYR A 44 -4.46 1.68 6.19
N MET A 45 -4.17 0.99 5.08
CA MET A 45 -4.92 -0.20 4.66
C MET A 45 -4.81 -1.34 5.68
N SER A 46 -3.66 -1.49 6.33
CA SER A 46 -3.46 -2.48 7.39
C SER A 46 -4.32 -2.17 8.62
N ILE A 47 -4.42 -0.89 9.01
CA ILE A 47 -5.29 -0.44 10.10
C ILE A 47 -6.75 -0.70 9.74
N ASP A 48 -7.16 -0.41 8.51
CA ASP A 48 -8.50 -0.69 7.99
C ASP A 48 -8.85 -2.19 8.09
N TYR A 49 -7.94 -3.06 7.62
CA TYR A 49 -8.04 -4.51 7.73
C TYR A 49 -8.16 -5.02 9.18
N VAL A 50 -7.39 -4.44 10.11
CA VAL A 50 -7.39 -4.82 11.53
C VAL A 50 -8.66 -4.37 12.23
N LEU A 51 -9.12 -3.15 11.94
CA LEU A 51 -10.29 -2.56 12.56
C LEU A 51 -11.60 -3.07 11.95
N ASN A 52 -11.54 -3.71 10.78
CA ASN A 52 -12.70 -4.28 10.06
C ASN A 52 -13.86 -3.28 9.99
N LYS A 53 -13.52 -1.99 9.83
CA LYS A 53 -14.45 -0.90 9.59
C LYS A 53 -14.47 -0.67 8.09
N ASP A 54 -15.66 -0.57 7.50
CA ASP A 54 -15.81 -0.07 6.12
C ASP A 54 -15.49 1.43 6.11
N TRP A 55 -14.21 1.79 6.21
CA TRP A 55 -13.78 3.14 5.86
C TRP A 55 -13.69 3.30 4.34
N PHE A 56 -13.49 4.53 3.87
CA PHE A 56 -13.40 4.86 2.45
C PHE A 56 -12.46 3.87 1.73
N ASP A 57 -13.00 3.07 0.81
CA ASP A 57 -12.23 2.04 0.13
C ASP A 57 -11.17 2.72 -0.73
N TYR A 58 -9.89 2.48 -0.42
CA TYR A 58 -8.80 3.03 -1.23
C TYR A 58 -8.87 2.51 -2.67
N PHE A 59 -9.52 1.36 -2.91
CA PHE A 59 -9.84 0.91 -4.25
C PHE A 59 -10.72 1.90 -5.01
N ASP A 60 -11.71 2.53 -4.37
CA ASP A 60 -12.56 3.52 -5.03
C ASP A 60 -11.75 4.75 -5.45
N VAL A 61 -10.85 5.22 -4.60
CA VAL A 61 -10.00 6.39 -4.90
C VAL A 61 -9.00 6.07 -6.01
N VAL A 62 -8.38 4.90 -5.95
CA VAL A 62 -7.44 4.43 -6.97
C VAL A 62 -8.16 4.15 -8.29
N GLU A 63 -9.36 3.58 -8.27
CA GLU A 63 -10.20 3.40 -9.46
C GLU A 63 -10.65 4.73 -10.04
N GLN A 64 -10.97 5.72 -9.21
CA GLN A 64 -11.38 7.04 -9.69
C GLN A 64 -10.23 7.79 -10.39
N ILE A 65 -9.00 7.63 -9.89
CA ILE A 65 -7.82 8.31 -10.43
C ILE A 65 -7.20 7.52 -11.59
N LEU A 66 -7.08 6.20 -11.46
CA LEU A 66 -6.34 5.33 -12.38
C LEU A 66 -7.23 4.39 -13.20
N GLY A 67 -8.52 4.29 -12.91
CA GLY A 67 -9.45 3.40 -13.63
C GLY A 67 -9.69 3.82 -15.09
N GLY A 68 -9.68 5.13 -15.37
CA GLY A 68 -9.72 5.63 -16.76
C GLY A 68 -8.51 5.20 -17.59
N PRO A 69 -7.28 5.52 -17.14
CA PRO A 69 -6.04 5.04 -17.78
C PRO A 69 -5.95 3.51 -17.87
N ALA A 70 -6.33 2.80 -16.80
CA ALA A 70 -6.30 1.33 -16.77
C ALA A 70 -7.25 0.70 -17.79
N LYS A 71 -8.46 1.25 -17.97
CA LYS A 71 -9.42 0.80 -19.00
C LYS A 71 -8.90 1.04 -20.42
N GLN A 72 -8.20 2.15 -20.67
CA GLN A 72 -7.57 2.41 -21.96
C GLN A 72 -6.45 1.40 -22.26
N ILE A 73 -5.60 1.09 -21.29
CA ILE A 73 -4.53 0.10 -21.44
C ILE A 73 -5.11 -1.30 -21.66
N SER A 74 -6.14 -1.69 -20.91
CA SER A 74 -6.82 -2.99 -21.10
C SER A 74 -7.46 -3.13 -22.48
N SER A 75 -8.07 -2.04 -22.99
CA SER A 75 -8.65 -1.98 -24.34
C SER A 75 -7.57 -2.11 -25.42
N MET A 76 -6.43 -1.46 -25.24
CA MET A 76 -5.28 -1.57 -26.15
C MET A 76 -4.64 -2.96 -26.14
N LEU A 77 -4.65 -3.65 -25.01
CA LEU A 77 -4.10 -5.00 -24.84
C LEU A 77 -5.10 -6.11 -25.25
N GLY A 78 -6.32 -5.75 -25.65
CA GLY A 78 -7.32 -6.72 -26.12
C GLY A 78 -7.88 -7.64 -25.04
N VAL A 79 -7.59 -7.39 -23.76
CA VAL A 79 -8.15 -8.16 -22.64
C VAL A 79 -9.57 -7.66 -22.42
N LYS A 80 -10.54 -8.38 -22.99
CA LYS A 80 -11.96 -8.23 -22.70
C LYS A 80 -12.19 -8.68 -21.25
N GLY A 81 -12.58 -7.73 -20.40
CA GLY A 81 -13.20 -8.03 -19.11
C GLY A 81 -14.56 -8.68 -19.29
#